data_AF-A0A519ZVK5-F1
#
_entry.id   AF-A0A519ZVK5-F1
#
_cell.length_a   1.000
_cell.length_b   1.000
_cell.length_c   1.000
_cell.angle_alpha   90.00
_cell.angle_beta   90.00
_cell.angle_gamma   90.00
#
_symmetry.space_group_name_H-M   'P 1'
#
loop_
_entity.id
_entity.type
_entity.pdbx_description
1 polymer ?
#
loop_
_entity_poly.entity_id
_entity_poly.type
_entity_poly.pdbx_seq_one_letter_code
_entity_poly.pdbx_strand_id
1 'polypeptide(L)'
;PLYVHAGNIDIEVKGTAFNVKAEKDRHDIEVSLVRGLIQVSDRLNKNSSLLLRPNQKIVYSTGQENKENNLLLKLVNPSTLLNETRWIADTLLFRKEKLKDLVRKMEKKYDVKIDIRSEALKEKHFSGIFINETIEQALTSLKLSYPLTYIINKRSIIIKEQE
;
A
#
# COMPACT_ATOMS: atom_id res chain seq x y z
N PRO A 1 -17.27 1.36 -15.39
CA PRO A 1 -17.31 1.13 -13.92
C PRO A 1 -16.25 0.09 -13.59
N LEU A 2 -15.49 0.25 -12.51
CA LEU A 2 -14.50 -0.73 -12.06
C LEU A 2 -15.15 -1.58 -10.96
N TYR A 3 -14.97 -2.89 -11.02
CA TYR A 3 -15.42 -3.83 -10.00
C TYR A 3 -14.21 -4.47 -9.32
N VAL A 4 -14.22 -4.53 -7.99
CA VAL A 4 -13.22 -5.22 -7.19
C VAL A 4 -13.90 -6.35 -6.42
N HIS A 5 -13.36 -7.55 -6.55
CA HIS A 5 -13.88 -8.76 -5.92
C HIS A 5 -13.00 -9.17 -4.74
N ALA A 6 -13.61 -9.38 -3.58
CA ALA A 6 -12.92 -9.86 -2.38
C ALA A 6 -13.81 -10.89 -1.67
N GLY A 7 -13.38 -12.15 -1.65
CA GLY A 7 -14.21 -13.25 -1.14
C GLY A 7 -15.60 -13.27 -1.78
N ASN A 8 -16.65 -13.10 -0.96
CA ASN A 8 -18.04 -13.09 -1.39
C ASN A 8 -18.63 -11.69 -1.60
N ILE A 9 -17.82 -10.63 -1.56
CA ILE A 9 -18.31 -9.26 -1.81
C ILE A 9 -17.82 -8.71 -3.16
N ASP A 10 -18.70 -7.96 -3.80
CA ASP A 10 -18.42 -7.16 -5.00
C ASP A 10 -18.45 -5.68 -4.65
N ILE A 11 -17.43 -4.95 -5.09
CA ILE A 11 -17.28 -3.51 -4.83
C ILE A 11 -17.31 -2.77 -6.18
N GLU A 12 -18.41 -2.05 -6.45
CA GLU A 12 -18.50 -1.17 -7.62
C GLU A 12 -17.95 0.21 -7.29
N VAL A 13 -17.06 0.71 -8.14
CA VAL A 13 -16.42 2.02 -7.95
C VAL A 13 -16.44 2.91 -9.19
N LYS A 14 -16.58 4.22 -8.93
CA LYS A 14 -16.47 5.29 -9.94
C LYS A 14 -15.54 6.39 -9.42
N GLY A 15 -14.24 6.27 -9.72
CA GLY A 15 -13.24 7.30 -9.39
C GLY A 15 -12.99 7.48 -7.88
N THR A 16 -12.83 6.38 -7.14
CA THR A 16 -12.70 6.38 -5.68
C THR A 16 -11.30 6.03 -5.19
N ALA A 17 -10.98 6.41 -3.96
CA ALA A 17 -9.86 5.82 -3.21
C ALA A 17 -10.42 5.10 -1.98
N PHE A 18 -10.15 3.81 -1.88
CA PHE A 18 -10.66 2.93 -0.83
C PHE A 18 -9.60 1.88 -0.50
N ASN A 19 -9.73 1.28 0.68
CA ASN A 19 -8.84 0.24 1.18
C ASN A 19 -9.65 -1.03 1.43
N VAL A 20 -9.13 -2.17 0.99
CA VAL A 20 -9.72 -3.50 1.24
C VAL A 20 -8.72 -4.33 2.01
N LYS A 21 -9.14 -4.91 3.13
CA LYS A 21 -8.38 -5.92 3.88
C LYS A 21 -9.16 -7.23 3.85
N ALA A 22 -8.56 -8.24 3.23
CA ALA A 22 -9.11 -9.58 3.15
C ALA A 22 -7.97 -10.55 3.48
N GLU A 23 -7.78 -10.84 4.76
CA GLU A 23 -6.76 -11.76 5.23
C GLU A 23 -7.37 -13.17 5.28
N LYS A 24 -6.68 -14.18 4.74
CA LYS A 24 -7.20 -15.56 4.69
C LYS A 24 -7.47 -16.15 6.08
N ASP A 25 -6.73 -15.69 7.09
CA ASP A 25 -6.82 -16.17 8.47
C ASP A 25 -7.89 -15.41 9.28
N ARG A 26 -8.38 -14.27 8.76
CA ARG A 26 -9.48 -13.52 9.35
C ARG A 26 -10.75 -13.80 8.57
N HIS A 27 -11.78 -14.26 9.27
CA HIS A 27 -13.11 -14.51 8.70
C HIS A 27 -13.85 -13.20 8.34
N ASP A 28 -13.16 -12.06 8.35
CA ASP A 28 -13.71 -10.74 8.15
C ASP A 28 -13.03 -10.06 6.96
N ILE A 29 -13.83 -9.53 6.05
CA ILE A 29 -13.39 -8.64 4.98
C ILE A 29 -13.75 -7.21 5.36
N GLU A 30 -12.77 -6.33 5.36
CA GLU A 30 -12.96 -4.93 5.70
C GLU A 30 -12.80 -4.04 4.47
N VAL A 31 -13.75 -3.13 4.26
CA VAL A 31 -13.71 -2.14 3.18
C VAL A 31 -13.86 -0.75 3.77
N SER A 32 -12.85 0.10 3.63
CA SER A 32 -12.85 1.47 4.16
C SER A 32 -12.75 2.49 3.02
N LEU A 33 -13.65 3.49 2.97
CA LEU A 33 -13.68 4.50 1.89
C LEU A 33 -13.02 5.83 2.29
N VAL A 34 -12.00 6.25 1.53
CA VAL A 34 -11.29 7.52 1.72
C VAL A 34 -11.93 8.67 0.94
N ARG A 35 -12.24 8.45 -0.35
CA ARG A 35 -12.92 9.46 -1.18
C ARG A 35 -13.75 8.84 -2.29
N GLY A 36 -14.77 9.56 -2.73
CA GLY A 36 -15.69 9.14 -3.79
C GLY A 36 -16.91 8.42 -3.22
N LEU A 37 -17.42 7.44 -3.96
CA LEU A 37 -18.61 6.67 -3.63
C LEU A 37 -18.44 5.22 -4.10
N ILE A 38 -18.65 4.25 -3.22
CA ILE A 38 -18.59 2.82 -3.58
C ILE A 38 -19.88 2.12 -3.17
N GLN A 39 -20.30 1.13 -3.94
CA GLN A 39 -21.37 0.21 -3.56
C GLN A 39 -20.77 -1.16 -3.29
N VAL A 40 -21.06 -1.74 -2.13
CA VAL A 40 -20.62 -3.08 -1.74
C VAL A 40 -21.84 -3.99 -1.71
N SER A 41 -21.77 -5.12 -2.41
CA SER A 41 -22.85 -6.11 -2.50
C SER A 41 -22.35 -7.49 -2.08
N ASP A 42 -23.17 -8.24 -1.36
CA ASP A 42 -22.92 -9.66 -1.06
C ASP A 42 -23.37 -10.53 -2.26
N ARG A 43 -22.47 -11.37 -2.77
CA ARG A 43 -22.74 -12.28 -3.89
C ARG A 43 -23.69 -13.42 -3.50
N LEU A 44 -23.68 -13.82 -2.23
CA LEU A 44 -24.55 -14.88 -1.71
C LEU A 44 -25.94 -14.36 -1.36
N ASN A 45 -26.05 -13.06 -1.04
CA ASN A 45 -27.33 -12.39 -0.80
C ASN A 45 -27.45 -11.13 -1.65
N LYS A 46 -28.03 -11.27 -2.85
CA LYS A 46 -28.19 -10.19 -3.83
C LYS A 46 -29.01 -8.99 -3.33
N ASN A 47 -29.80 -9.15 -2.27
CA ASN A 47 -30.56 -8.04 -1.67
C ASN A 47 -29.75 -7.27 -0.62
N SER A 48 -28.58 -7.76 -0.25
CA SER A 48 -27.68 -7.13 0.71
C SER A 48 -26.65 -6.28 -0.03
N SER A 49 -26.98 -5.00 -0.21
CA SER A 49 -26.04 -4.01 -0.76
C SER A 49 -26.03 -2.75 0.09
N LEU A 50 -24.86 -2.12 0.19
CA LEU A 50 -24.63 -0.93 0.99
C LEU A 50 -23.82 0.08 0.20
N LEU A 51 -24.27 1.33 0.25
CA LEU A 51 -23.58 2.46 -0.35
C LEU A 51 -22.67 3.13 0.69
N LEU A 52 -21.39 3.28 0.37
CA LEU A 52 -20.40 3.84 1.27
C LEU A 52 -20.03 5.25 0.83
N ARG A 53 -20.07 6.16 1.79
CA ARG A 53 -19.55 7.53 1.73
C ARG A 53 -18.18 7.60 2.42
N PRO A 54 -17.39 8.65 2.15
CA PRO A 54 -16.10 8.82 2.83
C PRO A 54 -16.22 8.73 4.36
N ASN A 55 -15.21 8.13 5.00
CA ASN A 55 -15.17 7.85 6.46
C ASN A 55 -16.15 6.76 6.94
N GLN A 56 -16.68 5.96 6.02
CA GLN A 56 -17.45 4.77 6.35
C GLN A 56 -16.63 3.51 6.04
N LYS A 57 -16.85 2.48 6.86
CA LYS A 57 -16.24 1.17 6.72
C LYS A 57 -17.33 0.11 6.74
N ILE A 58 -17.15 -0.94 5.96
CA ILE A 58 -17.89 -2.20 6.10
C ILE A 58 -16.97 -3.24 6.68
N VAL A 59 -17.52 -4.05 7.56
CA VAL A 59 -16.98 -5.35 7.91
C VAL A 59 -17.97 -6.40 7.42
N TYR A 60 -17.51 -7.26 6.53
CA TYR A 60 -18.25 -8.42 6.06
C TYR A 60 -17.70 -9.64 6.80
N SER A 61 -18.47 -10.18 7.73
CA SER A 61 -18.09 -11.39 8.45
C SER A 61 -18.63 -12.61 7.70
N THR A 62 -17.71 -13.47 7.26
CA THR A 62 -18.07 -14.83 6.82
C THR A 62 -18.36 -15.63 8.08
N GLY A 63 -19.62 -15.99 8.31
CA GLY A 63 -19.98 -16.76 9.49
C GLY A 63 -19.19 -18.07 9.54
N GLN A 64 -18.53 -18.35 10.65
CA GLN A 64 -18.20 -19.74 10.99
C GLN A 64 -19.50 -20.50 11.23
N GLU A 65 -19.47 -21.81 10.94
CA GLU A 65 -20.55 -22.80 11.10
C GLU A 65 -21.72 -22.31 11.96
N ASN A 66 -22.87 -22.06 11.29
CA ASN A 66 -24.18 -21.66 11.86
C ASN A 66 -24.44 -20.16 12.13
N LYS A 67 -23.68 -19.21 11.56
CA LYS A 67 -24.08 -17.79 11.51
C LYS A 67 -24.29 -17.31 10.08
N GLU A 68 -25.36 -16.56 9.84
CA GLU A 68 -25.61 -15.92 8.55
C GLU A 68 -24.50 -14.91 8.23
N ASN A 69 -24.10 -14.85 6.95
CA ASN A 69 -23.20 -13.80 6.48
C ASN A 69 -23.89 -12.45 6.65
N ASN A 70 -23.17 -11.47 7.21
CA ASN A 70 -23.71 -10.14 7.42
C ASN A 70 -22.74 -9.04 6.96
N LEU A 71 -23.31 -8.05 6.30
CA LEU A 71 -22.65 -6.78 6.00
C LEU A 71 -22.92 -5.82 7.15
N LEU A 72 -21.89 -5.54 7.95
CA LEU A 72 -21.98 -4.60 9.06
C LEU A 72 -21.34 -3.27 8.68
N LEU A 73 -22.15 -2.22 8.57
CA LEU A 73 -21.66 -0.85 8.42
C LEU A 73 -21.13 -0.34 9.76
N LYS A 74 -19.89 0.14 9.77
CA LYS A 74 -19.27 0.83 10.90
C LYS A 74 -18.90 2.24 10.48
N LEU A 75 -19.27 3.22 11.29
CA LEU A 75 -18.72 4.56 11.20
C LEU A 75 -17.28 4.52 11.72
N VAL A 76 -16.36 5.08 10.96
CA VAL A 76 -14.93 5.11 11.34
C VAL A 76 -14.52 6.56 11.45
N ASN A 77 -13.88 6.89 12.57
CA ASN A 77 -13.32 8.22 12.74
C ASN A 77 -12.29 8.46 11.62
N PRO A 78 -12.31 9.62 10.93
CA PRO A 78 -11.29 9.98 9.94
C PRO A 78 -9.85 9.73 10.39
N SER A 79 -9.52 9.90 11.68
CA SER A 79 -8.20 9.61 12.23
C SER A 79 -7.82 8.13 12.18
N THR A 80 -8.77 7.23 12.44
CA THR A 80 -8.60 5.78 12.31
C THR A 80 -8.42 5.39 10.85
N LEU A 81 -9.16 6.01 9.93
CA LEU A 81 -9.03 5.76 8.50
C LEU A 81 -7.67 6.21 7.95
N LEU A 82 -7.19 7.38 8.42
CA LEU A 82 -5.84 7.87 8.12
C LEU A 82 -4.77 6.89 8.61
N ASN A 83 -4.93 6.32 9.81
CA ASN A 83 -4.02 5.29 10.31
C ASN A 83 -4.08 4.00 9.49
N GLU A 84 -5.27 3.53 9.12
CA GLU A 84 -5.46 2.33 8.29
C GLU A 84 -4.89 2.48 6.87
N THR A 85 -4.81 3.71 6.37
CA THR A 85 -4.27 4.04 5.04
C THR A 85 -2.88 4.65 5.10
N ARG A 86 -2.28 4.76 6.30
CA ARG A 86 -0.95 5.35 6.49
C ARG A 86 0.13 4.59 5.75
N TRP A 87 -0.03 3.26 5.61
CA TRP A 87 0.87 2.46 4.78
C TRP A 87 0.92 2.96 3.33
N ILE A 88 -0.18 3.49 2.78
CA ILE A 88 -0.22 4.07 1.43
C ILE A 88 0.61 5.35 1.39
N ALA A 89 0.52 6.20 2.43
CA ALA A 89 1.28 7.44 2.54
C ALA A 89 2.79 7.19 2.75
N ASP A 90 3.14 6.15 3.53
CA ASP A 90 4.51 5.74 3.83
C ASP A 90 5.07 4.74 2.79
N THR A 91 4.38 4.53 1.67
CA THR A 91 4.83 3.68 0.57
C THR A 91 5.63 4.47 -0.48
N LEU A 92 6.79 3.95 -0.87
CA LEU A 92 7.53 4.44 -2.03
C LEU A 92 7.47 3.39 -3.14
N LEU A 93 6.65 3.67 -4.16
CA LEU A 93 6.49 2.84 -5.35
C LEU A 93 7.35 3.39 -6.48
N PHE A 94 8.08 2.51 -7.16
CA PHE A 94 8.92 2.84 -8.30
C PHE A 94 8.89 1.72 -9.32
N ARG A 95 8.79 2.06 -10.61
CA ARG A 95 8.65 1.09 -11.70
C ARG A 95 9.59 1.45 -12.83
N LYS A 96 10.60 0.60 -13.06
CA LYS A 96 11.64 0.79 -14.08
C LYS A 96 12.21 2.21 -14.01
N GLU A 97 12.54 2.66 -12.81
CA GLU A 97 13.10 3.99 -12.57
C GLU A 97 14.62 3.91 -12.44
N LYS A 98 15.32 4.90 -13.01
CA LYS A 98 16.77 4.99 -12.86
C LYS A 98 17.14 5.26 -11.41
N LEU A 99 18.25 4.70 -10.94
CA LEU A 99 18.69 4.88 -9.55
C LEU A 99 18.82 6.36 -9.17
N LYS A 100 19.31 7.20 -10.08
CA LYS A 100 19.41 8.65 -9.86
C LYS A 100 18.08 9.33 -9.55
N ASP A 101 16.98 8.84 -10.12
CA ASP A 101 15.64 9.39 -9.94
C ASP A 101 14.99 8.79 -8.69
N LEU A 102 15.17 7.49 -8.47
CA LEU A 102 14.74 6.78 -7.27
C LEU A 102 15.37 7.40 -6.01
N VAL A 103 16.66 7.69 -6.06
CA VAL A 103 17.41 8.28 -4.93
C VAL A 103 16.81 9.62 -4.52
N ARG A 104 16.41 10.49 -5.44
CA ARG A 104 15.75 11.77 -5.10
C ARG A 104 14.45 11.56 -4.32
N LYS A 105 13.68 10.52 -4.66
CA LYS A 105 12.47 10.15 -3.90
C LYS A 105 12.83 9.64 -2.51
N MET A 106 13.88 8.83 -2.39
CA MET A 106 14.39 8.32 -1.11
C MET A 106 14.90 9.45 -0.22
N GLU A 107 15.67 10.41 -0.74
CA GLU A 107 16.15 11.58 0.00
C GLU A 107 15.00 12.34 0.66
N LYS A 108 13.92 12.59 -0.11
CA LYS A 108 12.72 13.28 0.40
C LYS A 108 11.96 12.44 1.44
N LYS A 109 11.82 11.13 1.23
CA LYS A 109 11.09 10.25 2.14
C LYS A 109 11.80 10.09 3.49
N TYR A 110 13.13 9.95 3.46
CA TYR A 110 13.92 9.61 4.65
C TYR A 110 14.64 10.80 5.29
N ASP A 111 14.51 12.01 4.74
CA ASP A 111 15.22 13.23 5.18
C ASP A 111 16.75 13.05 5.23
N VAL A 112 17.31 12.52 4.13
CA VAL A 112 18.75 12.25 3.96
C VAL A 112 19.28 12.82 2.64
N LYS A 113 20.61 12.89 2.52
CA LYS A 113 21.35 13.16 1.30
C LYS A 113 22.03 11.90 0.81
N ILE A 114 21.90 11.57 -0.46
CA ILE A 114 22.44 10.35 -1.07
C ILE A 114 23.30 10.73 -2.28
N ASP A 115 24.59 10.42 -2.20
CA ASP A 115 25.58 10.61 -3.26
C ASP A 115 25.85 9.28 -3.97
N ILE A 116 25.67 9.23 -5.30
CA ILE A 116 25.93 8.04 -6.12
C ILE A 116 27.29 8.19 -6.80
N ARG A 117 28.28 7.47 -6.27
CA ARG A 117 29.67 7.43 -6.76
C ARG A 117 29.92 6.31 -7.78
N SER A 118 28.98 6.12 -8.69
CA SER A 118 29.15 5.32 -9.91
C SER A 118 28.21 5.85 -10.98
N GLU A 119 28.76 6.18 -12.15
CA GLU A 119 27.95 6.62 -13.29
C GLU A 119 27.13 5.46 -13.88
N ALA A 120 27.66 4.23 -13.86
CA ALA A 120 26.94 3.07 -14.34
C ALA A 120 25.76 2.69 -13.43
N LEU A 121 25.87 2.87 -12.12
CA LEU A 121 24.76 2.65 -11.18
C LEU A 121 23.64 3.67 -11.36
N LYS A 122 23.95 4.94 -11.67
CA LYS A 122 22.94 5.99 -11.87
C LYS A 122 21.90 5.63 -12.93
N GLU A 123 22.33 4.89 -13.95
CA GLU A 123 21.51 4.48 -15.10
C GLU A 123 20.87 3.10 -14.95
N LYS A 124 21.14 2.36 -13.85
CA LYS A 124 20.45 1.09 -13.55
C LYS A 124 18.99 1.35 -13.18
N HIS A 125 18.12 0.45 -13.62
CA HIS A 125 16.68 0.59 -13.45
C HIS A 125 16.20 -0.32 -12.32
N PHE A 126 15.36 0.22 -11.45
CA PHE A 126 14.78 -0.49 -10.32
C PHE A 126 13.26 -0.50 -10.43
N SER A 127 12.67 -1.60 -9.99
CA SER A 127 11.22 -1.75 -9.81
C SER A 127 10.98 -2.35 -8.45
N GLY A 128 10.05 -1.80 -7.71
CA GLY A 128 9.78 -2.28 -6.37
C GLY A 128 8.79 -1.40 -5.62
N ILE A 129 8.49 -1.86 -4.43
CA ILE A 129 7.66 -1.17 -3.47
C ILE A 129 8.38 -1.21 -2.13
N PHE A 130 8.52 -0.04 -1.52
CA PHE A 130 8.97 0.10 -0.15
C PHE A 130 7.77 0.49 0.72
N ILE A 131 7.25 -0.46 1.50
CA ILE A 131 6.22 -0.31 2.53
C ILE A 131 6.87 -0.21 3.93
N ASN A 132 6.90 1.00 4.51
CA ASN A 132 7.39 1.26 5.88
C ASN A 132 8.84 0.80 6.19
N GLU A 133 9.70 0.64 5.19
CA GLU A 133 11.10 0.28 5.41
C GLU A 133 11.89 1.49 5.90
N THR A 134 12.87 1.20 6.76
CA THR A 134 13.96 2.12 7.09
C THR A 134 14.87 2.35 5.88
N ILE A 135 15.67 3.42 5.90
CA ILE A 135 16.63 3.69 4.83
C ILE A 135 17.66 2.55 4.69
N GLU A 136 18.08 1.95 5.80
CA GLU A 136 18.99 0.80 5.84
C GLU A 136 18.38 -0.41 5.13
N GLN A 137 17.12 -0.73 5.42
CA GLN A 137 16.39 -1.82 4.78
C GLN A 137 16.22 -1.55 3.29
N ALA A 138 15.81 -0.35 2.90
CA ALA A 138 15.65 0.03 1.50
C ALA A 138 16.98 -0.12 0.72
N LEU A 139 18.09 0.38 1.26
CA LEU A 139 19.42 0.24 0.65
C LEU A 139 19.88 -1.22 0.58
N THR A 140 19.58 -2.01 1.61
CA THR A 140 19.84 -3.47 1.61
C THR A 140 19.07 -4.16 0.50
N SER A 141 17.80 -3.81 0.29
CA SER A 141 17.00 -4.35 -0.82
C SER A 141 17.58 -3.97 -2.18
N LEU A 142 18.11 -2.75 -2.35
CA LEU A 142 18.76 -2.35 -3.61
C LEU A 142 20.00 -3.21 -3.91
N LYS A 143 20.78 -3.61 -2.90
CA LYS A 143 21.92 -4.53 -3.05
C LYS A 143 21.54 -5.89 -3.61
N LEU A 144 20.31 -6.36 -3.36
CA LEU A 144 19.84 -7.64 -3.89
C LEU A 144 19.65 -7.62 -5.42
N SER A 145 19.47 -6.43 -6.01
CA SER A 145 19.24 -6.27 -7.45
C SER A 145 20.54 -6.07 -8.23
N TYR A 146 21.50 -5.34 -7.66
CA TYR A 146 22.78 -5.05 -8.30
C TYR A 146 23.92 -5.06 -7.28
N PRO A 147 25.15 -5.45 -7.69
CA PRO A 147 26.32 -5.42 -6.84
C PRO A 147 26.72 -3.97 -6.54
N LEU A 148 26.17 -3.44 -5.46
CA LEU A 148 26.45 -2.11 -4.95
C LEU A 148 26.77 -2.20 -3.46
N THR A 149 27.52 -1.23 -2.96
CA THR A 149 27.72 -1.02 -1.53
C THR A 149 27.36 0.39 -1.14
N TYR A 150 27.13 0.60 0.16
CA TYR A 150 26.74 1.90 0.69
C TYR A 150 27.38 2.16 2.06
N ILE A 151 27.54 3.44 2.37
CA ILE A 151 28.05 3.94 3.65
C ILE A 151 27.05 4.95 4.18
N ILE A 152 26.63 4.80 5.44
CA ILE A 152 25.69 5.72 6.12
C ILE A 152 26.45 6.53 7.16
N ASN A 153 26.44 7.85 6.99
CA ASN A 153 27.06 8.82 7.88
C ASN A 153 26.00 9.82 8.34
N LYS A 154 25.27 9.49 9.41
CA LYS A 154 24.12 10.28 9.91
C LYS A 154 23.08 10.50 8.80
N ARG A 155 22.99 11.71 8.27
CA ARG A 155 22.07 12.09 7.19
C ARG A 155 22.70 12.07 5.80
N SER A 156 23.96 11.65 5.67
CA SER A 156 24.65 11.55 4.38
C SER A 156 24.93 10.09 4.06
N ILE A 157 24.59 9.67 2.85
CA ILE A 157 24.72 8.30 2.38
C ILE A 157 25.53 8.33 1.09
N ILE A 158 26.45 7.40 0.95
CA ILE A 158 27.24 7.22 -0.27
C ILE A 158 26.89 5.85 -0.83
N ILE A 159 26.49 5.77 -2.10
CA ILE A 159 26.30 4.53 -2.85
C ILE A 159 27.42 4.41 -3.88
N LYS A 160 28.06 3.25 -3.95
CA LYS A 160 29.12 2.95 -4.94
C LYS A 160 28.99 1.52 -5.44
N GLU A 161 29.71 1.18 -6.51
CA GLU A 161 29.81 -0.21 -6.95
C GLU A 161 30.55 -1.05 -5.91
N GLN A 162 30.15 -2.32 -5.82
CA GLN A 162 30.91 -3.29 -5.07
C GLN A 162 32.10 -3.72 -5.95
N GLU A 163 33.31 -3.47 -5.45
CA GLU A 163 34.56 -4.00 -6.03
C GLU A 163 34.62 -5.52 -5.94
#